data_AF-A0A1J5PR23-F1
#
_entry.id   AF-A0A1J5PR23-F1
#
_cell.length_a   1.000
_cell.length_b   1.000
_cell.length_c   1.000
_cell.angle_alpha   90.00
_cell.angle_beta   90.00
_cell.angle_gamma   90.00
#
_symmetry.space_group_name_H-M   'P 1'
#
loop_
_entity.id
_entity.type
_entity.pdbx_description
1 polymer ?
#
loop_
_entity_poly.entity_id
_entity_poly.type
_entity_poly.pdbx_seq_one_letter_code
_entity_poly.pdbx_strand_id
1 'polypeptide(L)' 'MDLHTSASLYPAISEKDLLGLPIPKISDDVQRKISTLVQQSFTLKAQSERLLEAAKRAVEIAIEQDEAAGMAYLAREHSI' A
#
# COMPACT_ATOMS: atom_id res chain seq x y z
N MET A 1 10.03 -19.97 -34.28
CA MET A 1 10.60 -18.78 -33.62
C MET A 1 9.77 -18.54 -32.37
N ASP A 2 10.19 -19.10 -31.24
CA ASP A 2 9.55 -18.87 -29.95
C ASP A 2 9.91 -17.47 -29.46
N LEU A 3 9.02 -16.51 -29.74
CA LEU A 3 9.10 -15.13 -29.30
C LEU A 3 8.74 -15.06 -27.82
N HIS A 4 9.61 -15.55 -26.94
CA HIS A 4 9.53 -15.22 -25.52
C HIS A 4 9.96 -13.76 -25.37
N THR A 5 8.99 -12.85 -25.31
CA THR A 5 9.17 -11.44 -24.92
C THR A 5 10.34 -10.74 -25.63
N SER A 6 10.11 -10.27 -26.86
CA SER A 6 11.02 -9.35 -27.53
C SER A 6 10.96 -7.99 -26.83
N ALA A 7 12.08 -7.58 -26.23
CA ALA A 7 12.23 -6.25 -25.65
C ALA A 7 12.04 -5.18 -26.73
N SER A 8 10.88 -4.51 -26.67
CA SER A 8 10.64 -3.18 -27.23
C SER A 8 10.52 -2.19 -26.07
N LEU A 9 10.50 -0.89 -26.35
CA LEU A 9 10.31 0.20 -25.38
C LEU A 9 9.10 0.01 -24.44
N TYR A 10 8.20 -0.93 -24.76
CA TYR A 10 7.05 -1.35 -23.98
C TYR A 10 7.17 -2.82 -23.59
N PRO A 11 7.39 -3.16 -22.30
CA PRO A 11 7.30 -4.54 -21.86
C PRO A 11 5.86 -5.05 -22.10
N ALA A 12 5.75 -6.23 -22.71
CA ALA A 12 4.49 -6.88 -23.02
C ALA A 12 4.57 -8.37 -22.67
N ILE A 13 3.44 -8.95 -22.22
CA ILE A 13 3.29 -10.38 -21.95
C ILE A 13 2.25 -10.94 -22.93
N SER A 14 2.53 -12.12 -23.53
CA SER A 14 1.57 -12.77 -24.42
C SER A 14 0.45 -13.44 -23.63
N GLU A 15 -0.73 -13.61 -24.24
CA GLU A 15 -1.83 -14.37 -23.61
C GLU A 15 -1.42 -15.78 -23.23
N LYS A 16 -0.62 -16.44 -24.08
CA LYS A 16 -0.08 -17.78 -23.84
C LYS A 16 0.78 -17.80 -22.57
N ASP A 17 1.66 -16.82 -22.41
CA ASP A 17 2.54 -16.74 -21.24
C ASP A 17 1.75 -16.37 -19.98
N LEU A 18 0.75 -15.49 -20.10
CA LEU A 18 -0.14 -15.11 -18.99
C LEU A 18 -0.95 -16.31 -18.47
N LEU A 19 -1.55 -17.10 -19.38
CA LEU A 19 -2.31 -18.30 -19.02
C LEU A 19 -1.42 -19.45 -18.54
N GLY A 20 -0.13 -19.43 -18.91
CA GLY A 20 0.87 -20.40 -18.50
C GLY A 20 1.49 -20.14 -17.12
N LEU A 21 1.12 -19.05 -16.43
CA LEU A 21 1.66 -18.73 -15.11
C LEU A 21 1.30 -19.83 -14.08
N PRO A 22 2.28 -20.38 -13.36
CA PRO A 22 2.01 -21.38 -12.34
C PRO A 22 1.34 -20.73 -11.12
N ILE A 23 0.03 -20.92 -10.99
CA ILE A 23 -0.74 -20.49 -9.81
C ILE A 23 -0.93 -21.69 -8.88
N PRO A 24 -0.51 -21.61 -7.60
CA PRO A 24 -0.69 -22.71 -6.67
C PRO A 24 -2.18 -22.92 -6.35
N LYS A 25 -2.63 -24.17 -6.43
CA LYS A 25 -3.98 -24.56 -6.00
C LYS A 25 -3.99 -24.78 -4.49
N ILE A 26 -4.53 -23.81 -3.77
CA ILE A 26 -4.65 -23.81 -2.31
C ILE A 26 -6.14 -23.96 -1.95
N SER A 27 -6.47 -24.55 -0.81
CA SER A 27 -7.87 -24.61 -0.34
C SER A 27 -8.48 -23.21 -0.19
N ASP A 28 -9.76 -23.04 -0.51
CA ASP A 28 -10.44 -21.74 -0.51
C ASP A 28 -10.41 -21.04 0.85
N ASP A 29 -10.41 -21.80 1.95
CA ASP A 29 -10.30 -21.25 3.29
C ASP A 29 -8.99 -20.48 3.51
N VAL A 30 -7.88 -21.12 3.16
CA VAL A 30 -6.55 -20.51 3.22
C VAL A 30 -6.44 -19.34 2.23
N GLN A 31 -7.01 -19.44 1.02
CA GLN A 31 -7.03 -18.32 0.07
C GLN A 31 -7.78 -17.10 0.63
N ARG A 32 -8.96 -17.31 1.25
CA ARG A 32 -9.71 -16.23 1.90
C ARG A 32 -8.92 -15.61 3.04
N LYS A 33 -8.30 -16.43 3.90
CA LYS A 33 -7.47 -15.95 5.01
C LYS A 33 -6.32 -15.09 4.52
N ILE A 34 -5.61 -15.52 3.48
CA ILE A 34 -4.52 -14.75 2.87
C ILE A 34 -5.08 -13.43 2.31
N SER A 35 -6.19 -13.48 1.57
CA SER A 35 -6.82 -12.29 0.99
C SER A 35 -7.17 -11.25 2.06
N THR A 36 -7.80 -11.67 3.16
CA THR A 36 -8.13 -10.80 4.29
C THR A 36 -6.87 -10.19 4.92
N LEU A 37 -5.85 -11.00 5.20
CA LEU A 37 -4.61 -10.51 5.82
C LEU A 37 -3.88 -9.51 4.93
N VAL A 38 -3.84 -9.76 3.62
CA VAL A 38 -3.21 -8.86 2.64
C VAL A 38 -3.96 -7.53 2.59
N GLN A 39 -5.30 -7.56 2.51
CA GLN A 39 -6.13 -6.35 2.53
C GLN A 39 -5.92 -5.55 3.82
N GLN A 40 -5.96 -6.23 4.97
CA GLN A 40 -5.69 -5.61 6.27
C GLN A 40 -4.30 -4.97 6.33
N SER A 41 -3.28 -5.65 5.80
CA SER A 41 -1.92 -5.12 5.76
C SER A 41 -1.84 -3.83 4.94
N PHE A 42 -2.53 -3.75 3.81
CA PHE A 42 -2.56 -2.52 3.00
C PHE A 42 -3.31 -1.39 3.71
N THR A 43 -4.45 -1.68 4.35
CA THR A 43 -5.19 -0.69 5.16
C THR A 43 -4.32 -0.15 6.30
N LEU A 44 -3.67 -1.03 7.07
CA LEU A 44 -2.81 -0.65 8.18
C LEU A 44 -1.59 0.12 7.72
N LYS A 45 -0.99 -0.24 6.57
CA LYS A 45 0.12 0.52 5.98
C LYS A 45 -0.33 1.94 5.63
N ALA A 46 -1.45 2.11 4.96
CA ALA A 46 -1.98 3.42 4.59
C ALA A 46 -2.30 4.27 5.84
N GLN A 47 -2.84 3.65 6.89
CA GLN A 47 -3.07 4.33 8.17
C GLN A 47 -1.75 4.76 8.81
N SER A 48 -0.74 3.89 8.84
CA SER A 48 0.58 4.22 9.38
C SER A 48 1.24 5.37 8.64
N GLU A 49 1.15 5.39 7.30
CA GLU A 49 1.69 6.48 6.48
C GLU A 49 0.98 7.81 6.78
N ARG A 50 -0.35 7.81 6.90
CA ARG A 50 -1.11 9.01 7.28
C ARG A 50 -0.73 9.52 8.67
N LEU A 51 -0.62 8.63 9.66
CA LEU A 51 -0.22 8.99 11.02
C LEU A 51 1.19 9.58 11.05
N LEU A 52 2.12 9.02 10.27
CA LEU A 52 3.48 9.52 10.17
C LEU A 52 3.51 10.93 9.56
N GLU A 53 2.76 11.17 8.49
CA GLU A 53 2.68 12.51 7.88
C GLU A 53 2.02 13.53 8.82
N ALA A 54 0.96 13.14 9.51
CA ALA A 54 0.33 14.00 10.52
C ALA A 54 1.31 14.35 11.67
N ALA A 55 2.09 13.38 12.15
CA ALA A 55 3.11 13.61 13.17
C ALA A 55 4.21 14.57 12.70
N LYS A 56 4.71 14.40 11.47
CA LYS A 56 5.69 15.33 10.88
C LYS A 56 5.12 16.74 10.80
N ARG A 57 3.90 16.89 10.29
CA ARG A 57 3.25 18.19 10.13
C ARG A 57 3.00 18.87 11.48
N ALA A 58 2.64 18.10 12.51
CA ALA A 58 2.48 18.62 13.86
C ALA A 58 3.79 19.21 14.42
N VAL A 59 4.92 18.55 14.17
CA VAL A 59 6.25 19.04 14.56
C VAL A 59 6.61 20.31 13.82
N GLU A 60 6.36 20.37 12.51
CA GLU A 60 6.55 21.61 11.72
C GLU A 60 5.74 22.78 12.30
N ILE A 61 4.45 22.57 12.58
CA ILE A 61 3.58 23.58 13.19
C ILE A 61 4.11 24.00 14.57
N ALA A 62 4.60 23.05 15.37
CA ALA A 62 5.15 23.34 16.69
C ALA A 62 6.42 24.20 16.64
N ILE A 63 7.23 24.04 15.59
CA ILE A 63 8.42 24.87 15.33
C ILE A 63 8.02 26.25 14.81
N GLU A 64 7.02 26.31 13.91
CA GLU A 64 6.56 27.57 13.28
C GLU A 64 5.75 28.47 14.23
N GLN A 65 4.99 27.87 15.16
CA GLN A 65 4.05 28.56 16.05
C GLN A 65 4.36 28.24 17.51
N ASP A 66 3.83 27.12 18.01
CA ASP A 66 4.06 26.60 19.35
C ASP A 66 3.54 25.15 19.47
N GLU A 67 3.95 24.47 20.55
CA GLU A 67 3.57 23.08 20.83
C GLU A 67 2.04 22.87 20.92
N ALA A 68 1.28 23.85 21.44
CA ALA A 68 -0.16 23.74 21.56
C ALA A 68 -0.86 23.72 20.20
N ALA A 69 -0.37 24.52 19.24
CA ALA A 69 -0.85 24.52 17.86
C ALA A 69 -0.61 23.17 17.16
N GLY A 70 0.57 22.58 17.35
CA GLY A 70 0.91 21.25 16.82
C GLY A 70 0.02 20.14 17.40
N MET A 71 -0.22 20.17 18.71
CA MET A 71 -1.10 19.21 19.38
C MET A 71 -2.58 19.36 18.96
N ALA A 72 -3.04 20.59 18.75
CA ALA A 72 -4.38 20.86 18.22
C ALA A 72 -4.54 20.36 16.76
N TYR A 73 -3.46 20.29 15.99
CA TYR A 73 -3.45 19.68 14.67
C TYR A 73 -3.52 18.14 14.73
N LEU A 74 -2.83 17.48 15.66
CA LEU A 74 -2.96 16.03 15.83
C LEU A 74 -4.34 15.60 16.35
N ALA A 75 -4.97 16.41 17.20
CA ALA A 75 -6.30 16.12 17.73
C ALA A 75 -7.38 16.12 16.65
N ARG A 76 -7.34 17.08 15.70
CA ARG A 76 -8.25 17.08 14.53
C ARG A 76 -7.93 15.92 13.57
N GLU A 77 -6.62 15.75 13.29
CA GLU A 77 -5.91 14.54 12.83
C GLU A 77 -6.61 13.19 13.01
N HIS A 78 -6.90 12.94 14.28
CA HIS A 78 -7.29 11.64 14.84
C HIS A 78 -8.81 11.49 14.99
N SER A 79 -9.58 12.55 14.80
CA SER A 79 -11.03 12.59 15.07
C SER A 79 -11.90 12.11 13.90
N ILE A 80 -11.32 11.37 12.94
CA ILE A 80 -11.99 10.84 11.74
C ILE A 80 -11.82 9.33 11.64
#